data_AF-A0A9Q0CCU6-F1
#
_entry.id   AF-A0A9Q0CCU6-F1
#
_cell.length_a   1.000
_cell.length_b   1.000
_cell.length_c   1.000
_cell.angle_alpha   90.00
_cell.angle_beta   90.00
_cell.angle_gamma   90.00
#
_symmetry.space_group_name_H-M   'P 1'
#
loop_
_entity.id
_entity.type
_entity.pdbx_description
1 polymer ?
#
loop_
_entity_poly.entity_id
_entity_poly.type
_entity_poly.pdbx_seq_one_letter_code
_entity_poly.pdbx_strand_id
1 'polypeptide(L)'
;MVDRRMLERKILERKRRIEMESLLLRLQSLLPPDESSQEDPLHGAAMCIKNLEERIKMLKQIRDIEKSVLEKTTEIKTDSGDGIPREVPTVAICCKEKELEIIMVSSVQRRLRFCEVIDLLEREGICITKGTQSFVGDRVHHAIYAAASPEIEIEYHSVLMDKLKALAQ
;
A
#
# COMPACT_ATOMS: atom_id res chain seq x y z
N MET A 1 -9.55 -60.74 -7.43
CA MET A 1 -8.34 -60.23 -6.73
C MET A 1 -8.15 -58.78 -7.16
N VAL A 2 -8.15 -57.82 -6.23
CA VAL A 2 -7.86 -56.41 -6.55
C VAL A 2 -6.36 -56.31 -6.87
N ASP A 3 -6.05 -55.75 -8.03
CA ASP A 3 -4.69 -55.68 -8.55
C ASP A 3 -3.81 -54.78 -7.65
N ARG A 4 -2.70 -55.31 -7.13
CA ARG A 4 -1.84 -54.62 -6.14
C ARG A 4 -1.39 -53.24 -6.61
N ARG A 5 -1.10 -53.13 -7.92
CA ARG A 5 -0.74 -51.86 -8.58
C ARG A 5 -1.87 -50.82 -8.53
N MET A 6 -3.14 -51.23 -8.63
CA MET A 6 -4.26 -50.29 -8.47
C MET A 6 -4.34 -49.77 -7.04
N LEU A 7 -4.08 -50.61 -6.05
CA LEU A 7 -4.14 -50.21 -4.65
C LEU A 7 -3.03 -49.21 -4.30
N GLU A 8 -1.80 -49.45 -4.76
CA GLU A 8 -0.67 -48.52 -4.59
C GLU A 8 -0.95 -47.17 -5.24
N ARG A 9 -1.51 -47.16 -6.46
CA ARG A 9 -1.93 -45.91 -7.14
C ARG A 9 -2.98 -45.15 -6.35
N LYS A 10 -3.99 -45.85 -5.80
CA LYS A 10 -5.03 -45.23 -4.96
C LYS A 10 -4.46 -44.61 -3.69
N ILE A 11 -3.51 -45.27 -3.04
CA ILE A 11 -2.85 -44.75 -1.82
C ILE A 11 -2.02 -43.51 -2.16
N LEU A 12 -1.22 -43.56 -3.22
CA LEU A 12 -0.39 -42.43 -3.66
C LEU A 12 -1.26 -41.22 -3.99
N GLU A 13 -2.33 -41.42 -4.76
CA GLU A 13 -3.25 -40.36 -5.14
C GLU A 13 -3.98 -39.78 -3.92
N ARG A 14 -4.38 -40.61 -2.97
CA ARG A 14 -4.96 -40.14 -1.70
C ARG A 14 -3.97 -39.27 -0.92
N LYS A 15 -2.70 -39.68 -0.84
CA LYS A 15 -1.65 -38.89 -0.17
C LYS A 15 -1.48 -37.52 -0.84
N ARG A 16 -1.44 -37.48 -2.18
CA ARG A 16 -1.37 -36.22 -2.95
C ARG A 16 -2.52 -35.27 -2.65
N ARG A 17 -3.76 -35.79 -2.56
CA ARG A 17 -4.94 -34.97 -2.27
C ARG A 17 -4.93 -34.39 -0.86
N ILE A 18 -4.54 -35.20 0.13
CA ILE A 18 -4.42 -34.74 1.52
C ILE A 18 -3.34 -33.66 1.64
N GLU A 19 -2.20 -33.86 0.97
CA GLU A 19 -1.12 -32.87 0.95
C GLU A 19 -1.58 -31.56 0.29
N MET A 20 -2.23 -31.64 -0.87
CA MET A 20 -2.78 -30.47 -1.57
C MET A 20 -3.82 -29.72 -0.72
N GLU A 21 -4.75 -30.44 -0.07
CA GLU A 21 -5.75 -29.86 0.82
C GLU A 21 -5.08 -29.13 2.01
N SER A 22 -4.05 -29.74 2.61
CA SER A 22 -3.30 -29.12 3.71
C SER A 22 -2.58 -27.83 3.28
N LEU A 23 -2.06 -27.79 2.05
CA LEU A 23 -1.40 -26.61 1.49
C LEU A 23 -2.40 -25.49 1.20
N LEU A 24 -3.58 -25.81 0.67
CA LEU A 24 -4.64 -24.83 0.41
C LEU A 24 -5.17 -24.22 1.71
N LEU A 25 -5.38 -25.02 2.75
CA LEU A 25 -5.78 -24.50 4.07
C LEU A 25 -4.71 -23.59 4.67
N ARG A 26 -3.43 -23.99 4.55
CA ARG A 26 -2.32 -23.14 4.99
C ARG A 26 -2.25 -21.84 4.19
N LEU A 27 -2.47 -21.89 2.88
CA LEU A 27 -2.51 -20.70 2.04
C LEU A 27 -3.61 -19.73 2.52
N GLN A 28 -4.84 -20.24 2.70
CA GLN A 28 -5.96 -19.45 3.21
C GLN A 28 -5.66 -18.79 4.56
N SER A 29 -4.96 -19.48 5.46
CA SER A 29 -4.57 -18.92 6.77
C SER A 29 -3.57 -17.76 6.69
N LEU A 30 -2.85 -17.63 5.58
CA LEU A 30 -1.89 -16.54 5.35
C LEU A 30 -2.53 -15.35 4.62
N LEU A 31 -3.73 -15.52 4.05
CA LEU A 31 -4.40 -14.47 3.30
C LEU A 31 -5.15 -13.52 4.23
N PRO A 32 -5.18 -12.22 3.91
CA PRO A 32 -6.09 -11.29 4.56
C PRO A 32 -7.55 -11.76 4.44
N PRO A 33 -8.44 -11.42 5.40
CA PRO A 33 -9.84 -11.85 5.39
C PRO A 33 -10.55 -11.55 4.07
N ASP A 34 -10.27 -10.38 3.49
CA ASP A 34 -10.88 -9.89 2.25
C ASP A 34 -10.47 -10.73 1.01
N GLU A 35 -9.26 -11.30 1.00
CA GLU A 35 -8.74 -12.12 -0.09
C GLU A 35 -8.99 -13.62 0.14
N SER A 36 -9.17 -14.03 1.41
CA SER A 36 -9.45 -15.42 1.81
C SER A 36 -10.87 -15.88 1.46
N SER A 37 -11.80 -14.93 1.24
CA SER A 37 -13.21 -15.18 0.93
C SER A 37 -13.48 -15.41 -0.56
N GLN A 38 -12.44 -15.40 -1.40
CA GLN A 38 -12.59 -15.60 -2.85
C GLN A 38 -12.84 -17.07 -3.19
N GLU A 39 -13.66 -17.29 -4.23
CA GLU A 39 -14.01 -18.63 -4.72
C GLU A 39 -12.79 -19.43 -5.20
N ASP A 40 -11.70 -18.74 -5.60
CA ASP A 40 -10.40 -19.34 -5.93
C ASP A 40 -9.28 -18.78 -5.00
N PRO A 41 -8.82 -19.56 -4.00
CA PRO A 41 -7.78 -19.12 -3.08
C PRO A 41 -6.42 -18.92 -3.74
N LEU A 42 -6.17 -19.54 -4.91
CA LEU A 42 -4.93 -19.33 -5.67
C LEU A 42 -4.94 -17.96 -6.35
N HIS A 43 -6.08 -17.57 -6.92
CA HIS A 43 -6.25 -16.26 -7.52
C HIS A 43 -6.13 -15.14 -6.47
N GLY A 44 -6.82 -15.29 -5.33
CA GLY A 44 -6.71 -14.34 -4.21
C GLY A 44 -5.28 -14.22 -3.68
N ALA A 45 -4.52 -15.32 -3.63
CA ALA A 45 -3.11 -15.28 -3.26
C ALA A 45 -2.25 -14.53 -4.29
N ALA A 46 -2.46 -14.76 -5.58
CA ALA A 46 -1.73 -14.05 -6.64
C ALA A 46 -1.98 -12.54 -6.58
N MET A 47 -3.23 -12.11 -6.37
CA MET A 47 -3.57 -10.70 -6.19
C MET A 47 -2.98 -10.11 -4.92
N CYS A 48 -3.03 -10.85 -3.80
CA CYS A 48 -2.42 -10.42 -2.55
C CYS A 48 -0.91 -10.17 -2.71
N ILE A 49 -0.19 -11.08 -3.36
CA ILE A 49 1.24 -10.93 -3.64
C ILE A 49 1.49 -9.67 -4.47
N LYS A 50 0.77 -9.49 -5.59
CA LYS A 50 0.91 -8.31 -6.45
C LYS A 50 0.68 -7.00 -5.68
N ASN A 51 -0.40 -6.93 -4.91
CA ASN A 51 -0.73 -5.76 -4.10
C ASN A 51 0.35 -5.46 -3.05
N LEU A 52 0.91 -6.49 -2.41
CA LEU A 52 2.00 -6.34 -1.44
C LEU A 52 3.30 -5.87 -2.11
N GLU A 53 3.63 -6.38 -3.29
CA GLU A 53 4.80 -5.95 -4.05
C GLU A 53 4.73 -4.47 -4.44
N GLU A 54 3.59 -4.01 -4.96
CA GLU A 54 3.35 -2.61 -5.31
C GLU A 54 3.44 -1.71 -4.07
N ARG A 55 2.83 -2.13 -2.96
CA ARG A 55 2.89 -1.41 -1.69
C ARG A 55 4.32 -1.30 -1.15
N ILE A 56 5.11 -2.37 -1.21
CA ILE A 56 6.52 -2.36 -0.82
C ILE A 56 7.31 -1.39 -1.69
N LYS A 57 7.06 -1.35 -3.01
CA LYS A 57 7.74 -0.44 -3.93
C LYS A 57 7.44 1.02 -3.56
N MET A 58 6.20 1.36 -3.28
CA MET A 58 5.83 2.73 -2.87
C MET A 58 6.44 3.11 -1.52
N LEU A 59 6.36 2.23 -0.51
CA LEU A 59 6.95 2.49 0.81
C LEU A 59 8.47 2.65 0.73
N LYS A 60 9.15 1.98 -0.20
CA LYS A 60 10.57 2.21 -0.50
C LYS A 60 10.79 3.60 -1.09
N GLN A 61 9.99 4.02 -2.07
CA GLN A 61 10.10 5.35 -2.66
C GLN A 61 9.92 6.47 -1.62
N ILE A 62 8.92 6.38 -0.75
CA ILE A 62 8.72 7.36 0.33
C ILE A 62 9.97 7.42 1.23
N ARG A 63 10.45 6.25 1.68
CA ARG A 63 11.63 6.16 2.54
C ARG A 63 12.88 6.76 1.89
N ASP A 64 13.08 6.53 0.60
CA ASP A 64 14.25 7.02 -0.13
C ASP A 64 14.17 8.54 -0.35
N ILE A 65 12.98 9.08 -0.62
CA ILE A 65 12.73 10.53 -0.66
C ILE A 65 13.04 11.16 0.71
N GLU A 66 12.50 10.59 1.78
CA GLU A 66 12.75 11.06 3.16
C GLU A 66 14.23 11.07 3.52
N LYS A 67 14.97 10.02 3.15
CA LYS A 67 16.43 9.95 3.34
C LYS A 67 17.15 11.04 2.57
N SER A 68 16.79 11.25 1.30
CA SER A 68 17.42 12.27 0.45
C SER A 68 17.19 13.70 0.97
N VAL A 69 16.03 13.97 1.58
CA VAL A 69 15.73 15.27 2.23
C VAL A 69 16.59 15.45 3.47
N LEU A 70 16.75 14.39 4.27
CA LEU A 70 17.58 14.42 5.47
C LEU A 70 19.07 14.63 5.13
N GLU A 71 19.60 13.94 4.11
CA GLU A 71 21.00 14.08 3.67
C GLU A 71 21.29 15.50 3.16
N LYS A 72 20.39 16.10 2.38
CA LYS A 72 20.51 17.50 1.93
C LYS A 72 20.52 18.51 3.08
N THR A 73 19.81 18.24 4.18
CA THR A 73 19.84 19.13 5.36
C THR A 73 21.16 19.07 6.12
N THR A 74 21.92 17.98 5.98
CA THR A 74 23.23 17.83 6.65
C THR A 74 24.38 18.52 5.92
N GLU A 75 24.26 18.74 4.60
CA GLU A 75 25.31 19.38 3.79
C GLU A 75 25.25 20.93 3.80
N ILE A 76 24.09 21.53 4.12
CA ILE A 76 23.89 23.01 4.14
C ILE A 76 24.23 23.59 5.53
N LYS A 77 25.36 23.20 6.12
CA LYS A 77 25.89 23.81 7.35
C LYS A 77 27.21 24.52 7.13
N THR A 78 27.26 25.38 6.11
CA THR A 78 28.23 26.47 6.07
C THR A 78 27.61 27.71 5.42
N ASP A 79 27.60 28.77 6.23
CA ASP A 79 27.46 30.18 5.88
C ASP A 79 26.05 30.79 5.83
N SER A 80 25.78 31.59 6.85
CA SER A 80 24.96 32.81 6.88
C SER A 80 23.51 32.79 6.34
N GLY A 81 22.55 32.94 7.26
CA GLY A 81 21.22 33.49 6.98
C GLY A 81 20.07 32.55 7.33
N ASP A 82 19.20 33.03 8.22
CA ASP A 82 17.90 32.50 8.68
C ASP A 82 17.09 31.72 7.62
N GLY A 83 17.42 30.45 7.44
CA GLY A 83 16.80 29.58 6.43
C GLY A 83 16.67 28.17 6.97
N ILE A 84 15.67 27.93 7.83
CA ILE A 84 15.27 26.56 8.18
C ILE A 84 14.99 25.83 6.86
N PRO A 85 15.66 24.69 6.58
CA PRO A 85 15.35 23.90 5.39
C PRO A 85 13.85 23.57 5.40
N ARG A 86 13.12 24.08 4.40
CA ARG A 86 11.69 23.81 4.24
C ARG A 86 11.52 22.32 3.93
N GLU A 87 11.33 21.52 4.97
CA GLU A 87 10.96 20.12 4.81
C GLU A 87 9.56 20.11 4.16
N VAL A 88 9.50 19.60 2.93
CA VAL A 88 8.27 19.48 2.16
C VAL A 88 7.68 18.11 2.47
N PRO A 89 6.42 18.02 2.91
CA PRO A 89 5.73 16.76 3.07
C PRO A 89 5.79 15.87 1.82
N THR A 90 6.06 14.59 2.02
CA THR A 90 6.12 13.60 0.94
C THR A 90 4.76 12.94 0.77
N VAL A 91 4.27 12.83 -0.46
CA VAL A 91 2.98 12.19 -0.79
C VAL A 91 3.19 11.12 -1.86
N ALA A 92 2.58 9.96 -1.68
CA ALA A 92 2.52 8.88 -2.66
C ALA A 92 1.15 8.20 -2.66
N ILE A 93 0.84 7.52 -3.77
CA ILE A 93 -0.45 6.89 -4.03
C ILE A 93 -0.23 5.44 -4.48
N CYS A 94 -0.93 4.47 -3.87
CA CYS A 94 -1.08 3.08 -4.31
C CYS A 94 -2.48 2.90 -4.83
N CYS A 95 -2.61 2.22 -5.95
CA CYS A 95 -3.90 1.76 -6.41
C CYS A 95 -3.91 0.25 -6.31
N LYS A 96 -4.82 -0.28 -5.49
CA LYS A 96 -5.25 -1.67 -5.57
C LYS A 96 -6.45 -1.73 -6.51
N GLU A 97 -6.86 -2.92 -6.92
CA GLU A 97 -7.94 -3.09 -7.91
C GLU A 97 -9.27 -2.43 -7.53
N LYS A 98 -9.57 -2.26 -6.22
CA LYS A 98 -10.82 -1.65 -5.73
C LYS A 98 -10.61 -0.61 -4.63
N GLU A 99 -9.36 -0.32 -4.28
CA GLU A 99 -9.03 0.55 -3.15
C GLU A 99 -7.83 1.42 -3.48
N LEU A 100 -7.96 2.72 -3.23
CA LEU A 100 -6.91 3.71 -3.33
C LEU A 100 -6.28 3.91 -1.95
N GLU A 101 -4.97 3.72 -1.83
CA GLU A 101 -4.19 3.99 -0.61
C GLU A 101 -3.28 5.19 -0.84
N ILE A 102 -3.54 6.30 -0.15
CA ILE A 102 -2.74 7.53 -0.22
C ILE A 102 -1.91 7.63 1.06
N ILE A 103 -0.59 7.66 0.93
CA ILE A 103 0.33 7.77 2.06
C ILE A 103 1.02 9.13 2.02
N MET A 104 1.01 9.81 3.16
CA MET A 104 1.60 11.14 3.31
C MET A 104 2.45 11.19 4.57
N VAL A 105 3.64 11.79 4.46
CA VAL A 105 4.53 11.98 5.61
C VAL A 105 4.95 13.43 5.71
N SER A 106 4.85 13.98 6.92
CA SER A 106 5.19 15.37 7.23
C SER A 106 5.88 15.48 8.59
N SER A 107 6.65 16.54 8.83
CA SER A 107 7.13 16.86 10.18
C SER A 107 5.98 17.34 11.08
N VAL A 108 6.08 17.09 12.38
CA VAL A 108 5.15 17.60 13.41
C VAL A 108 5.09 19.14 13.40
N GLN A 109 6.19 19.80 13.00
CA GLN A 109 6.29 21.26 12.96
C GLN A 109 5.60 21.87 11.72
N ARG A 110 5.56 21.13 10.62
CA ARG A 110 4.90 21.53 9.36
C ARG A 110 3.90 20.46 8.95
N ARG A 111 2.81 20.39 9.71
CA ARG A 111 1.75 19.39 9.46
C ARG A 111 1.12 19.64 8.11
N LEU A 112 1.04 18.59 7.29
CA LEU A 112 0.05 18.56 6.22
C LEU A 112 -1.33 18.78 6.83
N ARG A 113 -2.09 19.71 6.26
CA ARG A 113 -3.49 19.90 6.68
C ARG A 113 -4.27 18.71 6.13
N PHE A 114 -4.41 17.68 6.94
CA PHE A 114 -5.08 16.43 6.59
C PHE A 114 -6.52 16.66 6.10
N CYS A 115 -7.24 17.61 6.71
CA CYS A 115 -8.55 18.07 6.24
C CYS A 115 -8.49 18.64 4.82
N GLU A 116 -7.39 19.34 4.49
CA GLU A 116 -7.01 19.82 3.14
C GLU A 116 -7.20 18.77 2.05
N VAL A 117 -6.58 17.64 2.36
CA VAL A 117 -6.51 16.47 1.49
C VAL A 117 -7.86 15.77 1.44
N ILE A 118 -8.53 15.61 2.58
CA ILE A 118 -9.88 15.04 2.63
C ILE A 118 -10.84 15.87 1.77
N ASP A 119 -10.86 17.19 1.95
CA ASP A 119 -11.73 18.09 1.20
C ASP A 119 -11.43 18.04 -0.30
N LEU A 120 -10.16 17.88 -0.69
CA LEU A 120 -9.80 17.68 -2.10
C LEU A 120 -10.36 16.35 -2.62
N LEU A 121 -10.15 15.26 -1.90
CA LEU A 121 -10.62 13.94 -2.31
C LEU A 121 -12.15 13.91 -2.43
N GLU A 122 -12.88 14.51 -1.49
CA GLU A 122 -14.34 14.61 -1.54
C GLU A 122 -14.82 15.46 -2.73
N ARG A 123 -14.15 16.59 -3.02
CA ARG A 123 -14.44 17.42 -4.20
C ARG A 123 -14.22 16.70 -5.52
N GLU A 124 -13.21 15.84 -5.57
CA GLU A 124 -12.91 14.97 -6.71
C GLU A 124 -13.85 13.74 -6.76
N GLY A 125 -14.83 13.63 -5.85
CA GLY A 125 -15.82 12.55 -5.83
C GLY A 125 -15.29 11.22 -5.29
N ILE A 126 -14.13 11.22 -4.63
CA ILE A 126 -13.50 10.02 -4.08
C ILE A 126 -14.12 9.69 -2.73
N CYS A 127 -14.67 8.48 -2.61
CA CYS A 127 -15.31 8.03 -1.37
C CYS A 127 -14.26 7.47 -0.39
N ILE A 128 -13.95 8.24 0.65
CA ILE A 128 -13.01 7.85 1.70
C ILE A 128 -13.65 6.79 2.60
N THR A 129 -12.96 5.66 2.79
CA THR A 129 -13.42 4.55 3.62
C THR A 129 -12.76 4.54 4.99
N LYS A 130 -11.46 4.87 5.06
CA LYS A 130 -10.68 4.81 6.30
C LYS A 130 -9.54 5.83 6.28
N GLY A 131 -9.29 6.46 7.43
CA GLY A 131 -8.13 7.30 7.65
C GLY A 131 -7.34 6.82 8.87
N THR A 132 -6.02 6.86 8.80
CA THR A 132 -5.14 6.53 9.92
C THR A 132 -4.03 7.55 10.05
N GLN A 133 -3.60 7.80 11.28
CA GLN A 133 -2.48 8.66 11.61
C GLN A 133 -1.57 7.92 12.58
N SER A 134 -0.27 8.06 12.40
CA SER A 134 0.74 7.56 13.33
C SER A 134 1.91 8.53 13.46
N PHE A 135 2.61 8.46 14.57
CA PHE A 135 3.74 9.32 14.90
C PHE A 135 4.99 8.48 15.08
N VAL A 136 6.08 8.86 14.41
CA VAL A 136 7.38 8.19 14.52
C VAL A 136 8.44 9.27 14.66
N GLY A 137 8.95 9.46 15.87
CA GLY A 137 9.90 10.54 16.16
C GLY A 137 9.26 11.91 15.98
N ASP A 138 9.86 12.76 15.13
CA ASP A 138 9.32 14.08 14.77
C ASP A 138 8.41 14.05 13.53
N ARG A 139 8.14 12.85 12.98
CA ARG A 139 7.34 12.68 11.76
C ARG A 139 5.94 12.20 12.07
N VAL A 140 5.01 12.67 11.26
CA VAL A 140 3.60 12.30 11.23
C VAL A 140 3.32 11.58 9.91
N HIS A 141 2.89 10.34 10.01
CA HIS A 141 2.46 9.52 8.89
C HIS A 141 0.94 9.49 8.84
N HIS A 142 0.38 9.81 7.70
CA HIS A 142 -1.04 9.69 7.41
C HIS A 142 -1.25 8.67 6.30
N ALA A 143 -2.26 7.83 6.44
CA ALA A 143 -2.73 6.97 5.36
C ALA A 143 -4.25 7.13 5.21
N ILE A 144 -4.67 7.42 3.98
CA ILE A 144 -6.08 7.49 3.58
C ILE A 144 -6.37 6.32 2.66
N TYR A 145 -7.44 5.61 2.95
CA TYR A 145 -8.00 4.56 2.13
C TYR A 145 -9.33 5.07 1.56
N ALA A 146 -9.52 4.89 0.26
CA ALA A 146 -10.73 5.27 -0.43
C ALA A 146 -11.16 4.19 -1.41
N ALA A 147 -12.46 4.09 -1.68
CA ALA A 147 -12.98 3.21 -2.71
C ALA A 147 -12.51 3.70 -4.08
N ALA A 148 -11.90 2.81 -4.86
CA ALA A 148 -11.58 3.11 -6.25
C ALA A 148 -12.81 2.78 -7.11
N SER A 149 -13.39 3.78 -7.79
CA SER A 149 -14.35 3.51 -8.86
C SER A 149 -13.58 3.07 -10.12
N PRO A 150 -14.17 2.19 -10.95
CA PRO A 150 -13.54 1.74 -12.20
C PRO A 150 -13.31 2.87 -13.22
N GLU A 151 -13.87 4.06 -12.96
CA GLU A 151 -13.76 5.27 -13.78
C GLU A 151 -12.55 6.15 -13.41
N ILE A 152 -11.79 5.79 -12.38
CA ILE A 152 -10.50 6.42 -12.09
C ILE A 152 -9.49 5.85 -13.10
N GLU A 153 -9.52 6.38 -14.32
CA GLU A 153 -8.52 6.08 -15.34
C GLU A 153 -7.11 6.35 -14.79
N ILE A 154 -6.13 5.58 -15.25
CA ILE A 154 -4.73 5.70 -14.86
C ILE A 154 -4.20 7.14 -15.05
N GLU A 155 -4.77 7.87 -16.02
CA GLU A 155 -4.47 9.28 -16.30
C GLU A 155 -4.96 10.24 -15.19
N TYR A 156 -6.00 9.86 -14.45
CA TYR A 156 -6.49 10.64 -13.30
C TYR A 156 -5.54 10.54 -12.09
N HIS A 157 -4.74 9.48 -11.97
CA HIS A 157 -3.78 9.33 -10.87
C HIS A 157 -2.63 10.33 -10.92
N SER A 158 -2.11 10.65 -12.10
CA SER A 158 -1.04 11.66 -12.23
C SER A 158 -1.58 13.04 -11.86
N VAL A 159 -2.78 13.39 -12.34
CA VAL A 159 -3.46 14.65 -12.03
C VAL A 159 -3.76 14.76 -10.53
N LEU A 160 -4.28 13.70 -9.92
CA LEU A 160 -4.54 13.66 -8.48
C LEU A 160 -3.25 13.78 -7.68
N MET A 161 -2.18 13.09 -8.10
CA MET A 161 -0.88 13.18 -7.46
C MET A 161 -0.29 14.59 -7.54
N ASP A 162 -0.44 15.29 -8.66
CA ASP A 162 0.04 16.65 -8.82
C ASP A 162 -0.76 17.64 -7.96
N LYS A 163 -2.10 17.48 -7.89
CA LYS A 163 -2.95 18.26 -6.98
C LYS A 163 -2.57 18.03 -5.51
N LEU A 164 -2.29 16.78 -5.12
CA LEU A 164 -1.87 16.44 -3.76
C LEU A 164 -0.47 16.97 -3.43
N LYS A 165 0.47 16.90 -4.37
CA LYS A 165 1.80 17.51 -4.23
C LYS A 165 1.72 19.03 -4.10
N ALA A 166 0.80 19.68 -4.81
CA ALA A 166 0.58 21.12 -4.68
C ALA A 166 0.09 21.52 -3.29
N LEU A 167 -0.76 20.69 -2.65
CA LEU A 167 -1.17 20.89 -1.25
C LEU A 167 -0.04 20.65 -0.24
N ALA A 168 1.00 19.90 -0.64
CA ALA A 168 2.14 19.59 0.20
C ALA A 168 3.25 20.65 0.15
N GLN A 169 3.23 21.60 -0.79
CA GLN A 169 4.28 22.63 -0.96
C GLN A 169 4.17 23.81 0.02
#